data_AF-U6F4Y1-F1
#
_entry.id   AF-U6F4Y1-F1
#
_cell.length_a   1.000
_cell.length_b   1.000
_cell.length_c   1.000
_cell.angle_alpha   90.00
_cell.angle_beta   90.00
_cell.angle_gamma   90.00
#
_symmetry.space_group_name_H-M   'P 1'
#
loop_
_entity.id
_entity.type
_entity.pdbx_description
1 polymer ?
#
loop_
_entity_poly.entity_id
_entity_poly.type
_entity_poly.pdbx_seq_one_letter_code
_entity_poly.pdbx_strand_id
1 'polypeptide(L)'
;MMQKFQRFGAAMFVPVMLFSFAGIVVALGSLFNNPTLFGSIANPGTAWNSVWDTISAGGWTVFNQEGILFTVGLPIGLANKARGRAAMESVITYLTYNYFIGAMLTHWGAAFGIPNFDKIQIVANATNHGLTNIAGIKTLDTSILAALVVALIVTWLHNKYFDKKLPDWLGTLQGSTYVYVLSFFLMIPLALITCWGWPKVQLGISSMQHFIVSSGFIGVWIYNFLNRILIPTGLHHLVYNSIPIWSSCCC
;
A
#
# COMPACT_ATOMS: atom_id res chain seq x y z
N MET A 1 -26.72 7.73 4.17
CA MET A 1 -25.24 7.74 4.34
C MET A 1 -24.71 6.49 5.02
N MET A 2 -25.35 6.00 6.08
CA MET A 2 -24.95 4.79 6.82
C MET A 2 -24.71 3.55 5.92
N GLN A 3 -25.60 3.27 4.96
CA GLN A 3 -25.43 2.17 4.01
C GLN A 3 -24.17 2.29 3.14
N LYS A 4 -23.73 3.50 2.77
CA LYS A 4 -22.50 3.70 1.98
C LYS A 4 -21.26 3.41 2.81
N PHE A 5 -21.25 3.83 4.08
CA PHE A 5 -20.17 3.52 5.02
C PHE A 5 -20.12 2.02 5.36
N GLN A 6 -21.27 1.38 5.57
CA GLN A 6 -21.35 -0.07 5.78
C GLN A 6 -20.83 -0.84 4.57
N ARG A 7 -21.21 -0.43 3.35
CA ARG A 7 -20.76 -1.08 2.11
C ARG A 7 -19.27 -0.85 1.85
N PHE A 8 -18.73 0.32 2.20
CA PHE A 8 -17.29 0.58 2.19
C PHE A 8 -16.54 -0.32 3.18
N GLY A 9 -16.99 -0.39 4.44
CA GLY A 9 -16.40 -1.28 5.45
C GLY A 9 -16.43 -2.76 5.04
N ALA A 10 -17.54 -3.22 4.46
CA ALA A 10 -17.66 -4.58 3.94
C ALA A 10 -16.69 -4.84 2.76
N ALA A 11 -16.50 -3.87 1.87
CA ALA A 11 -15.53 -3.96 0.78
C ALA A 11 -14.08 -4.03 1.28
N MET A 12 -13.78 -3.33 2.38
CA MET A 12 -12.46 -3.34 3.02
C MET A 12 -12.13 -4.63 3.74
N PHE A 13 -13.14 -5.38 4.17
CA PHE A 13 -12.94 -6.68 4.80
C PHE A 13 -12.41 -7.74 3.82
N VAL A 14 -12.70 -7.61 2.51
CA VAL A 14 -12.32 -8.60 1.49
C VAL A 14 -10.79 -8.84 1.44
N PRO A 15 -9.94 -7.81 1.31
CA PRO A 15 -8.49 -7.92 1.49
C PRO A 15 -8.06 -8.48 2.84
N VAL A 16 -8.68 -7.98 3.92
CA VAL A 16 -8.23 -8.19 5.30
C VAL A 16 -8.23 -9.67 5.71
N MET A 17 -9.15 -10.46 5.15
CA MET A 17 -9.23 -11.90 5.43
C MET A 17 -7.94 -12.65 5.07
N LEU A 18 -7.16 -12.19 4.08
CA LEU A 18 -5.91 -12.86 3.69
C LEU A 18 -4.79 -12.64 4.71
N PHE A 19 -4.86 -11.57 5.50
CA PHE A 19 -3.83 -11.22 6.48
C PHE A 19 -3.78 -12.22 7.64
N SER A 20 -4.89 -12.88 7.97
CA SER A 20 -4.92 -13.86 9.07
C SER A 20 -4.02 -15.06 8.79
N PHE A 21 -4.14 -15.65 7.60
CA PHE A 21 -3.27 -16.77 7.21
C PHE A 21 -1.82 -16.32 7.03
N ALA A 22 -1.61 -15.20 6.32
CA ALA A 22 -0.28 -14.64 6.10
C ALA A 22 0.45 -14.35 7.43
N GLY A 23 -0.24 -13.76 8.41
CA GLY A 23 0.30 -13.48 9.73
C GLY A 23 0.69 -14.74 10.50
N ILE A 24 -0.12 -15.80 10.43
CA ILE A 24 0.23 -17.10 11.05
C ILE A 24 1.49 -17.68 10.42
N VAL A 25 1.60 -17.65 9.08
CA VAL A 25 2.76 -18.17 8.36
C VAL A 25 4.04 -17.43 8.75
N VAL A 26 4.00 -16.09 8.75
CA VAL A 26 5.14 -15.26 9.17
C VAL A 26 5.50 -15.52 10.63
N ALA A 27 4.51 -15.57 11.53
CA ALA A 27 4.75 -15.82 12.95
C ALA A 27 5.37 -17.20 13.21
N LEU A 28 4.92 -18.23 12.50
CA LEU A 28 5.52 -19.57 12.58
C LEU A 28 6.94 -19.56 12.06
N GLY A 29 7.22 -18.89 10.94
CA GLY A 29 8.57 -18.77 10.41
C GLY A 29 9.53 -18.10 11.39
N SER A 30 9.15 -16.96 11.98
CA SER A 30 9.95 -16.31 13.03
C SER A 30 10.09 -17.18 14.29
N LEU A 31 9.07 -17.95 14.67
CA LEU A 31 9.13 -18.89 15.79
C LEU A 31 10.15 -20.02 15.53
N PHE A 32 10.06 -20.67 14.37
CA PHE A 32 10.92 -21.80 14.00
C PHE A 32 12.35 -21.37 13.68
N ASN A 33 12.55 -20.11 13.28
CA ASN A 33 13.88 -19.52 13.08
C ASN A 33 14.43 -18.80 14.31
N ASN A 34 13.80 -18.94 15.49
CA ASN A 34 14.32 -18.37 16.72
C ASN A 34 15.45 -19.25 17.30
N PRO A 35 16.71 -18.78 17.36
CA PRO A 35 17.84 -19.56 17.87
C PRO A 35 17.72 -19.90 19.36
N THR A 36 16.91 -19.14 20.12
CA THR A 36 16.67 -19.40 21.54
C THR A 36 15.83 -20.66 21.76
N LEU A 37 14.94 -20.98 20.82
CA LEU A 37 14.01 -22.12 20.93
C LEU A 37 14.54 -23.36 20.22
N PHE A 38 15.12 -23.17 19.03
CA PHE A 38 15.57 -24.27 18.17
C PHE A 38 17.09 -24.43 18.14
N GLY A 39 17.84 -23.58 18.84
CA GLY A 39 19.30 -23.71 18.93
C GLY A 39 20.00 -23.43 17.60
N SER A 40 21.14 -24.11 17.37
CA SER A 40 22.01 -23.83 16.22
C SER A 40 21.39 -24.17 14.86
N ILE A 41 20.36 -25.02 14.80
CA ILE A 41 19.66 -25.32 13.54
C ILE A 41 18.85 -24.11 13.03
N ALA A 42 18.48 -23.16 13.88
CA ALA A 42 17.75 -21.96 13.50
C ALA A 42 18.66 -20.78 13.14
N ASN A 43 19.98 -20.95 13.18
CA ASN A 43 20.90 -19.87 12.80
C ASN A 43 20.82 -19.55 11.30
N PRO A 44 21.07 -18.29 10.91
CA PRO A 44 21.15 -17.90 9.51
C PRO A 44 22.12 -18.79 8.72
N GLY A 45 21.67 -19.28 7.56
CA GLY A 45 22.48 -20.09 6.64
C GLY A 45 22.40 -21.60 6.84
N THR A 46 21.63 -22.09 7.82
CA THR A 46 21.29 -23.52 7.88
C THR A 46 20.19 -23.87 6.87
N ALA A 47 20.10 -25.15 6.50
CA ALA A 47 19.01 -25.64 5.65
C ALA A 47 17.62 -25.46 6.31
N TRP A 48 17.54 -25.61 7.63
CA TRP A 48 16.31 -25.39 8.40
C TRP A 48 15.86 -23.92 8.33
N ASN A 49 16.77 -22.99 8.61
CA ASN A 49 16.48 -21.55 8.52
C ASN A 49 16.04 -21.16 7.11
N SER A 50 16.73 -21.67 6.08
CA SER A 50 16.41 -21.41 4.68
C SER A 50 15.00 -21.89 4.29
N VAL A 51 14.56 -23.06 4.79
CA VAL A 51 13.21 -23.58 4.52
C VAL A 51 12.15 -22.67 5.12
N TRP A 52 12.29 -22.32 6.40
CA TRP A 52 11.33 -21.46 7.08
C TRP A 52 11.34 -20.03 6.55
N ASP A 53 12.51 -19.49 6.19
CA ASP A 53 12.61 -18.17 5.55
C ASP A 53 11.94 -18.17 4.17
N THR A 54 12.05 -19.26 3.41
CA THR A 54 11.34 -19.41 2.13
C THR A 54 9.81 -19.43 2.33
N ILE A 55 9.33 -20.14 3.35
CA ILE A 55 7.90 -20.17 3.70
C ILE A 55 7.42 -18.79 4.17
N SER A 56 8.19 -18.13 5.03
CA SER A 56 7.93 -16.75 5.50
C SER A 56 7.86 -15.77 4.34
N ALA A 57 8.76 -15.87 3.35
CA ALA A 57 8.74 -15.02 2.18
C ALA A 57 7.39 -15.09 1.43
N GLY A 58 6.80 -16.29 1.35
CA GLY A 58 5.44 -16.47 0.85
C GLY A 58 4.39 -15.76 1.72
N GLY A 59 4.49 -15.89 3.05
CA GLY A 59 3.61 -15.21 4.01
C GLY A 59 3.68 -13.68 3.91
N TRP A 60 4.86 -13.13 3.66
CA TRP A 60 5.07 -11.68 3.50
C TRP A 60 4.39 -11.08 2.27
N THR A 61 3.94 -11.89 1.29
CA THR A 61 3.32 -11.41 0.05
C THR A 61 2.16 -10.44 0.29
N VAL A 62 1.26 -10.76 1.22
CA VAL A 62 0.06 -9.96 1.50
C VAL A 62 0.41 -8.60 2.11
N PHE A 63 1.43 -8.58 2.97
CA PHE A 63 1.92 -7.36 3.62
C PHE A 63 2.71 -6.49 2.63
N ASN A 64 3.56 -7.10 1.81
CA ASN A 64 4.37 -6.39 0.81
C ASN A 64 3.53 -5.85 -0.36
N GLN A 65 2.37 -6.44 -0.62
CA GLN A 65 1.47 -6.05 -1.72
C GLN A 65 0.13 -5.52 -1.21
N GLU A 66 0.08 -4.97 0.01
CA GLU A 66 -1.14 -4.47 0.63
C GLU A 66 -1.85 -3.44 -0.26
N GLY A 67 -1.10 -2.50 -0.85
CA GLY A 67 -1.66 -1.48 -1.74
C GLY A 67 -2.43 -2.10 -2.90
N ILE A 68 -1.81 -3.05 -3.61
CA ILE A 68 -2.45 -3.74 -4.75
C ILE A 68 -3.66 -4.56 -4.29
N LEU A 69 -3.53 -5.26 -3.17
CA LEU A 69 -4.61 -6.09 -2.64
C LEU A 69 -5.86 -5.25 -2.34
N PHE A 70 -5.68 -4.09 -1.72
CA PHE A 70 -6.78 -3.16 -1.43
C PHE A 70 -7.32 -2.47 -2.69
N THR A 71 -6.45 -2.18 -3.66
CA THR A 71 -6.86 -1.67 -4.98
C THR A 71 -7.75 -2.65 -5.74
N VAL A 72 -7.55 -3.96 -5.57
CA VAL A 72 -8.40 -5.03 -6.13
C VAL A 72 -9.68 -5.22 -5.33
N GLY A 73 -9.57 -5.30 -3.99
CA GLY A 73 -10.69 -5.65 -3.12
C GLY A 73 -11.79 -4.60 -3.09
N LEU A 74 -11.42 -3.31 -3.12
CA LEU A 74 -12.40 -2.22 -2.98
C LEU A 74 -13.41 -2.16 -4.15
N PRO A 75 -12.99 -2.18 -5.43
CA PRO A 75 -13.93 -2.22 -6.55
C PRO A 75 -14.80 -3.48 -6.58
N ILE A 76 -14.32 -4.62 -6.09
CA ILE A 76 -15.13 -5.85 -6.00
C ILE A 76 -16.36 -5.62 -5.11
N GLY A 77 -16.20 -4.93 -3.97
CA GLY A 77 -17.33 -4.64 -3.06
C GLY A 77 -18.18 -3.43 -3.48
N LEU A 78 -17.60 -2.46 -4.20
CA LEU A 78 -18.23 -1.17 -4.49
C LEU A 78 -18.78 -1.01 -5.91
N ALA A 79 -18.28 -1.79 -6.89
CA ALA A 79 -18.79 -1.71 -8.26
C ALA A 79 -20.19 -2.33 -8.37
N ASN A 80 -21.08 -1.64 -9.10
CA ASN A 80 -22.47 -2.05 -9.31
C ASN A 80 -22.60 -3.06 -10.45
N LYS A 81 -21.66 -3.06 -11.40
CA LYS A 81 -21.63 -3.92 -12.58
C LYS A 81 -20.20 -4.39 -12.82
N ALA A 82 -20.06 -5.47 -13.59
CA ALA A 82 -18.77 -5.99 -14.07
C ALA A 82 -17.61 -5.90 -13.06
N ARG A 83 -17.84 -6.36 -11.82
CA ARG A 83 -16.92 -6.16 -10.67
C ARG A 83 -15.48 -6.60 -10.95
N GLY A 84 -15.30 -7.70 -11.70
CA GLY A 84 -13.97 -8.16 -12.12
C GLY A 84 -13.25 -7.18 -13.05
N ARG A 85 -13.98 -6.52 -13.95
CA ARG A 85 -13.43 -5.47 -14.82
C ARG A 85 -13.06 -4.22 -14.03
N ALA A 86 -13.93 -3.79 -13.11
CA ALA A 86 -13.64 -2.68 -12.20
C ALA A 86 -12.37 -2.90 -11.37
N ALA A 87 -12.17 -4.14 -10.88
CA ALA A 87 -10.96 -4.52 -10.14
C ALA A 87 -9.70 -4.45 -11.01
N MET A 88 -9.76 -5.00 -12.24
CA MET A 88 -8.66 -4.94 -13.20
C MET A 88 -8.30 -3.50 -13.58
N GLU A 89 -9.31 -2.67 -13.89
CA GLU A 89 -9.14 -1.25 -14.20
C GLU A 89 -8.45 -0.50 -13.05
N SER A 90 -8.85 -0.80 -11.81
CA SER A 90 -8.30 -0.20 -10.60
C SER A 90 -6.83 -0.52 -10.41
N VAL A 91 -6.42 -1.80 -10.59
CA VAL A 91 -5.02 -2.22 -10.48
C VAL A 91 -4.15 -1.50 -11.50
N ILE A 92 -4.52 -1.53 -12.78
CA ILE A 92 -3.71 -0.91 -13.82
C ILE A 92 -3.65 0.62 -13.62
N THR A 93 -4.74 1.24 -13.15
CA THR A 93 -4.74 2.67 -12.81
C THR A 93 -3.81 2.98 -11.64
N TYR A 94 -3.80 2.17 -10.59
CA TYR A 94 -2.89 2.35 -9.45
C TYR A 94 -1.42 2.18 -9.82
N LEU A 95 -1.10 1.23 -10.68
CA LEU A 95 0.25 1.10 -11.25
C LEU A 95 0.59 2.31 -12.13
N THR A 96 -0.34 2.77 -12.98
CA THR A 96 -0.17 3.97 -13.81
C THR A 96 0.13 5.21 -12.94
N TYR A 97 -0.60 5.37 -11.84
CA TYR A 97 -0.36 6.42 -10.85
C TYR A 97 1.05 6.35 -10.24
N ASN A 98 1.53 5.16 -9.86
CA ASN A 98 2.89 4.98 -9.35
C ASN A 98 3.97 5.24 -10.41
N TYR A 99 3.73 4.85 -11.67
CA TYR A 99 4.62 5.21 -12.78
C TYR A 99 4.70 6.72 -12.99
N PHE A 100 3.57 7.44 -12.86
CA PHE A 100 3.59 8.90 -12.93
C PHE A 100 4.36 9.53 -11.79
N ILE A 101 4.19 9.05 -10.54
CA ILE A 101 5.00 9.54 -9.43
C ILE A 101 6.48 9.28 -9.69
N GLY A 102 6.86 8.06 -10.06
CA GLY A 102 8.25 7.71 -10.36
C GLY A 102 8.84 8.61 -11.44
N ALA A 103 8.14 8.79 -12.56
CA ALA A 103 8.57 9.67 -13.64
C ALA A 103 8.66 11.15 -13.20
N MET A 104 7.68 11.63 -12.43
CA MET A 104 7.68 13.00 -11.90
C MET A 104 8.85 13.24 -10.94
N LEU A 105 9.20 12.26 -10.11
CA LEU A 105 10.34 12.35 -9.19
C LEU A 105 11.69 12.24 -9.92
N THR A 106 11.78 11.43 -10.99
CA THR A 106 12.97 11.39 -11.85
C THR A 106 13.21 12.75 -12.52
N HIS A 107 12.17 13.37 -13.09
CA HIS A 107 12.33 14.63 -13.82
C HIS A 107 12.38 15.88 -12.91
N TRP A 108 11.60 15.89 -11.84
CA TRP A 108 11.36 17.07 -11.00
C TRP A 108 11.52 16.81 -9.50
N GLY A 109 12.18 15.71 -9.09
CA GLY A 109 12.35 15.34 -7.67
C GLY A 109 12.92 16.45 -6.79
N ALA A 110 13.85 17.26 -7.33
CA ALA A 110 14.42 18.40 -6.62
C ALA A 110 13.36 19.45 -6.23
N ALA A 111 12.35 19.70 -7.08
CA ALA A 111 11.26 20.63 -6.78
C ALA A 111 10.31 20.10 -5.68
N PHE A 112 10.29 18.79 -5.47
CA PHE A 112 9.46 18.12 -4.47
C PHE A 112 10.21 17.79 -3.16
N GLY A 113 11.47 18.21 -3.03
CA GLY A 113 12.29 17.95 -1.84
C GLY A 113 12.98 16.58 -1.82
N ILE A 114 13.03 15.89 -2.96
CA ILE A 114 13.69 14.60 -3.14
C ILE A 114 14.76 14.73 -4.25
N PRO A 115 15.86 15.45 -3.98
CA PRO A 115 16.93 15.58 -4.97
C PRO A 115 17.59 14.22 -5.23
N ASN A 116 18.07 14.01 -6.47
CA ASN A 116 18.77 12.79 -6.90
C ASN A 116 17.96 11.48 -6.77
N PHE A 117 16.63 11.53 -6.96
CA PHE A 117 15.75 10.37 -6.88
C PHE A 117 16.30 9.12 -7.58
N ASP A 118 16.88 9.25 -8.78
CA ASP A 118 17.41 8.10 -9.54
C ASP A 118 18.54 7.36 -8.81
N LYS A 119 19.35 8.07 -8.02
CA LYS A 119 20.47 7.51 -7.27
C LYS A 119 20.05 6.90 -5.93
N ILE A 120 18.86 7.22 -5.42
CA ILE A 120 18.36 6.68 -4.16
C ILE A 120 18.03 5.20 -4.35
N GLN A 121 18.71 4.34 -3.60
CA GLN A 121 18.44 2.91 -3.52
C GLN A 121 17.50 2.64 -2.35
N ILE A 122 16.51 1.79 -2.58
CA ILE A 122 15.60 1.33 -1.53
C ILE A 122 16.29 0.19 -0.80
N VAL A 123 16.61 0.42 0.47
CA VAL A 123 17.28 -0.54 1.34
C VAL A 123 16.24 -1.17 2.27
N ALA A 124 16.31 -2.49 2.45
CA ALA A 124 15.46 -3.19 3.40
C ALA A 124 15.68 -2.63 4.82
N ASN A 125 14.60 -2.50 5.60
CA ASN A 125 14.62 -2.02 6.98
C ASN A 125 15.15 -0.58 7.19
N ALA A 126 15.17 0.25 6.14
CA ALA A 126 15.50 1.67 6.23
C ALA A 126 14.25 2.54 6.08
N THR A 127 14.32 3.79 6.56
CA THR A 127 13.25 4.79 6.38
C THR A 127 13.08 5.23 4.93
N ASN A 128 14.06 4.91 4.07
CA ASN A 128 14.07 5.12 2.61
C ASN A 128 13.63 6.52 2.16
N HIS A 129 13.75 7.53 3.03
CA HIS A 129 13.27 8.89 2.80
C HIS A 129 11.79 8.97 2.35
N GLY A 130 10.95 8.03 2.80
CA GLY A 130 9.54 7.95 2.37
C GLY A 130 9.36 7.45 0.94
N LEU A 131 10.34 6.71 0.42
CA LEU A 131 10.26 6.00 -0.85
C LEU A 131 10.10 4.50 -0.63
N THR A 132 9.43 3.83 -1.55
CA THR A 132 9.24 2.38 -1.53
C THR A 132 9.20 1.82 -2.95
N ASN A 133 9.21 0.50 -3.06
CA ASN A 133 9.03 -0.21 -4.31
C ASN A 133 7.67 -0.92 -4.33
N ILE A 134 6.78 -0.48 -5.22
CA ILE A 134 5.45 -1.08 -5.41
C ILE A 134 5.46 -1.81 -6.75
N ALA A 135 5.33 -3.14 -6.74
CA ALA A 135 5.42 -3.98 -7.95
C ALA A 135 6.66 -3.68 -8.83
N GLY A 136 7.81 -3.40 -8.21
CA GLY A 136 9.05 -3.06 -8.91
C GLY A 136 9.17 -1.60 -9.37
N ILE A 137 8.18 -0.76 -9.06
CA ILE A 137 8.18 0.67 -9.38
C ILE A 137 8.67 1.44 -8.16
N LYS A 138 9.79 2.17 -8.30
CA LYS A 138 10.26 3.10 -7.28
C LYS A 138 9.33 4.31 -7.22
N THR A 139 8.71 4.55 -6.07
CA THR A 139 7.66 5.56 -5.89
C THR A 139 7.65 6.08 -4.44
N LEU A 140 6.75 7.01 -4.13
CA LEU A 140 6.50 7.47 -2.76
C LEU A 140 5.81 6.39 -1.95
N ASP A 141 6.24 6.23 -0.69
CA ASP A 141 5.58 5.35 0.26
C ASP A 141 4.31 5.99 0.81
N THR A 142 3.24 5.87 0.04
CA THR A 142 1.91 6.35 0.43
C THR A 142 1.14 5.36 1.30
N SER A 143 1.75 4.23 1.66
CA SER A 143 1.08 3.03 2.19
C SER A 143 -0.21 2.73 1.40
N ILE A 144 -1.23 2.23 2.10
CA ILE A 144 -2.55 1.87 1.60
C ILE A 144 -3.40 3.08 1.19
N LEU A 145 -3.08 4.31 1.65
CA LEU A 145 -3.95 5.47 1.44
C LEU A 145 -4.14 5.79 -0.05
N ALA A 146 -3.06 5.84 -0.83
CA ALA A 146 -3.17 6.12 -2.25
C ALA A 146 -3.90 4.99 -2.99
N ALA A 147 -3.69 3.73 -2.59
CA ALA A 147 -4.41 2.59 -3.14
C ALA A 147 -5.93 2.73 -2.96
N LEU A 148 -6.38 3.17 -1.77
CA LEU A 148 -7.79 3.42 -1.48
C LEU A 148 -8.35 4.58 -2.31
N VAL A 149 -7.63 5.71 -2.37
CA VAL A 149 -8.06 6.89 -3.12
C VAL A 149 -8.20 6.54 -4.60
N VAL A 150 -7.20 5.89 -5.20
CA VAL A 150 -7.24 5.48 -6.61
C VAL A 150 -8.39 4.50 -6.84
N ALA A 151 -8.56 3.50 -5.99
CA ALA A 151 -9.63 2.53 -6.14
C ALA A 151 -11.03 3.14 -6.00
N LEU A 152 -11.22 4.14 -5.14
CA LEU A 152 -12.46 4.89 -5.03
C LEU A 152 -12.75 5.71 -6.29
N ILE A 153 -11.74 6.41 -6.83
CA ILE A 153 -11.86 7.18 -8.07
C ILE A 153 -12.25 6.26 -9.24
N VAL A 154 -11.53 5.15 -9.39
CA VAL A 154 -11.80 4.18 -10.48
C VAL A 154 -13.17 3.55 -10.31
N THR A 155 -13.55 3.15 -9.10
CA THR A 155 -14.88 2.57 -8.87
C THR A 155 -16.00 3.57 -9.15
N TRP A 156 -15.80 4.85 -8.81
CA TRP A 156 -16.74 5.91 -9.14
C TRP A 156 -16.85 6.11 -10.66
N LEU A 157 -15.72 6.17 -11.37
CA LEU A 157 -15.70 6.25 -12.83
C LEU A 157 -16.37 5.03 -13.47
N HIS A 158 -16.06 3.82 -13.02
CA HIS A 158 -16.64 2.58 -13.51
C HIS A 158 -18.16 2.60 -13.36
N ASN A 159 -18.66 2.91 -12.16
CA ASN A 159 -20.09 2.97 -11.90
C ASN A 159 -20.83 4.02 -12.75
N LYS A 160 -20.14 5.09 -13.17
CA LYS A 160 -20.73 6.20 -13.93
C LYS A 160 -20.61 6.04 -15.44
N TYR A 161 -19.50 5.47 -15.93
CA TYR A 161 -19.09 5.58 -17.33
C TYR A 161 -18.93 4.24 -18.05
N PHE A 162 -19.01 3.11 -17.36
CA PHE A 162 -18.84 1.79 -17.98
C PHE A 162 -19.83 1.52 -19.12
N ASP A 163 -21.12 1.85 -18.96
CA ASP A 163 -22.13 1.65 -20.00
C ASP A 163 -22.32 2.87 -20.93
N LYS A 164 -21.40 3.85 -20.89
CA LYS A 164 -21.54 5.06 -21.71
C LYS A 164 -21.30 4.72 -23.18
N LYS A 165 -22.34 4.89 -24.00
CA LYS A 165 -22.24 4.79 -25.45
C LYS A 165 -21.42 5.97 -26.00
N LEU A 166 -20.33 5.64 -26.68
CA LEU A 166 -19.51 6.59 -27.44
C LEU A 166 -19.97 6.60 -28.90
N PRO A 167 -19.69 7.67 -29.66
CA PRO A 167 -19.94 7.70 -31.11
C PRO A 167 -19.27 6.52 -31.82
N ASP A 168 -19.80 6.11 -32.98
CA ASP A 168 -19.39 4.87 -33.66
C ASP A 168 -17.88 4.81 -33.96
N TRP A 169 -17.26 5.94 -34.26
CA TRP A 169 -15.81 6.03 -34.50
C TRP A 169 -14.93 5.81 -33.25
N LEU A 170 -15.51 5.94 -32.04
CA LEU A 170 -14.87 5.60 -30.75
C LEU A 170 -15.45 4.33 -30.11
N GLY A 171 -16.21 3.53 -30.87
CA GLY A 171 -16.88 2.33 -30.35
C GLY A 171 -15.94 1.35 -29.66
N THR A 172 -14.69 1.25 -30.12
CA THR A 172 -13.64 0.38 -29.54
C THR A 172 -13.20 0.79 -28.14
N LEU A 173 -13.40 2.05 -27.75
CA LEU A 173 -13.04 2.54 -26.43
C LEU A 173 -14.16 2.35 -25.40
N GLN A 174 -15.35 1.88 -25.77
CA GLN A 174 -16.46 1.74 -24.81
C GLN A 174 -16.15 0.73 -23.67
N GLY A 175 -16.86 0.84 -22.54
CA GLY A 175 -16.66 -0.06 -21.41
C GLY A 175 -15.41 0.27 -20.60
N SER A 176 -14.64 -0.77 -20.28
CA SER A 176 -13.44 -0.68 -19.43
C SER A 176 -12.37 0.24 -19.99
N THR A 177 -12.20 0.28 -21.31
CA THR A 177 -11.21 1.13 -21.96
C THR A 177 -11.52 2.60 -21.73
N TYR A 178 -12.79 3.01 -21.80
CA TYR A 178 -13.21 4.39 -21.57
C TYR A 178 -12.98 4.79 -20.12
N VAL A 179 -13.31 3.90 -19.18
CA VAL A 179 -13.03 4.11 -17.75
C VAL A 179 -11.52 4.27 -17.53
N TYR A 180 -10.70 3.42 -18.13
CA TYR A 180 -9.24 3.52 -18.02
C TYR A 180 -8.69 4.82 -18.62
N VAL A 181 -9.17 5.26 -19.78
CA VAL A 181 -8.77 6.54 -20.39
C VAL A 181 -9.07 7.71 -19.45
N LEU A 182 -10.27 7.76 -18.87
CA LEU A 182 -10.63 8.81 -17.91
C LEU A 182 -9.74 8.74 -16.65
N SER A 183 -9.53 7.54 -16.12
CA SER A 183 -8.67 7.30 -14.97
C SER A 183 -7.23 7.77 -15.23
N PHE A 184 -6.66 7.45 -16.39
CA PHE A 184 -5.30 7.84 -16.78
C PHE A 184 -5.10 9.36 -16.70
N PHE A 185 -6.01 10.14 -17.30
CA PHE A 185 -5.93 11.60 -17.25
C PHE A 185 -6.17 12.17 -15.85
N LEU A 186 -6.99 11.53 -15.02
CA LEU A 186 -7.17 11.93 -13.62
C LEU A 186 -5.97 11.58 -12.74
N MET A 187 -5.21 10.54 -13.07
CA MET A 187 -4.02 10.15 -12.30
C MET A 187 -2.89 11.16 -12.43
N ILE A 188 -2.79 11.92 -13.52
CA ILE A 188 -1.76 12.96 -13.70
C ILE A 188 -1.85 14.05 -12.61
N PRO A 189 -2.98 14.78 -12.45
CA PRO A 189 -3.08 15.78 -11.39
C PRO A 189 -3.03 15.14 -9.99
N LEU A 190 -3.57 13.93 -9.81
CA LEU A 190 -3.49 13.22 -8.52
C LEU A 190 -2.04 12.88 -8.14
N ALA A 191 -1.23 12.39 -9.08
CA ALA A 191 0.20 12.12 -8.89
C ALA A 191 0.97 13.40 -8.59
N LEU A 192 0.67 14.50 -9.28
CA LEU A 192 1.29 15.80 -9.02
C LEU A 192 0.98 16.32 -7.62
N ILE A 193 -0.29 16.28 -7.21
CA ILE A 193 -0.71 16.65 -5.85
C ILE A 193 0.00 15.77 -4.82
N THR A 194 0.14 14.48 -5.10
CA THR A 194 0.85 13.54 -4.22
C THR A 194 2.32 13.91 -4.11
N CYS A 195 3.02 14.15 -5.22
CA CYS A 195 4.43 14.53 -5.22
C CYS A 195 4.70 15.79 -4.40
N TRP A 196 3.77 16.75 -4.43
CA TRP A 196 3.91 18.00 -3.69
C TRP A 196 3.46 17.91 -2.21
N GLY A 197 2.39 17.16 -1.95
CA GLY A 197 1.78 17.08 -0.62
C GLY A 197 2.39 15.99 0.27
N TRP A 198 2.69 14.82 -0.30
CA TRP A 198 3.10 13.65 0.46
C TRP A 198 4.41 13.83 1.22
N PRO A 199 5.47 14.46 0.67
CA PRO A 199 6.70 14.70 1.43
C PRO A 199 6.45 15.46 2.74
N LYS A 200 5.49 16.39 2.77
CA LYS A 200 5.11 17.13 4.00
C LYS A 200 4.38 16.24 4.99
N VAL A 201 3.49 15.38 4.50
CA VAL A 201 2.81 14.37 5.33
C VAL A 201 3.83 13.41 5.93
N GLN A 202 4.81 12.96 5.13
CA GLN A 202 5.90 12.10 5.58
C GLN A 202 6.71 12.75 6.70
N LEU A 203 7.07 14.04 6.58
CA LEU A 203 7.75 14.77 7.66
C LEU A 203 6.91 14.84 8.94
N GLY A 204 5.59 15.00 8.80
CA GLY A 204 4.65 14.94 9.94
C GLY A 204 4.65 13.57 10.62
N ILE A 205 4.60 12.50 9.82
CA ILE A 205 4.66 11.12 10.32
C ILE A 205 5.99 10.86 11.05
N SER A 206 7.12 11.26 10.46
CA SER A 206 8.44 11.10 11.06
C SER A 206 8.60 11.89 12.35
N SER A 207 8.09 13.13 12.43
CA SER A 207 8.15 13.92 13.68
C SER A 207 7.31 13.29 14.80
N MET A 208 6.11 12.79 14.46
CA MET A 208 5.28 12.04 15.41
C MET A 208 5.98 10.77 15.91
N GLN A 209 6.72 10.06 15.06
CA GLN A 209 7.50 8.88 15.46
C GLN A 209 8.63 9.23 16.40
N HIS A 210 9.40 10.27 16.09
CA HIS A 210 10.44 10.76 17.00
C HIS A 210 9.84 11.16 18.36
N PHE A 211 8.67 11.79 18.37
CA PHE A 211 7.94 12.11 19.60
C PHE A 211 7.54 10.86 20.38
N ILE A 212 6.96 9.85 19.72
CA ILE A 212 6.56 8.58 20.36
C ILE A 212 7.78 7.88 20.99
N VAL A 213 8.88 7.78 20.25
CA VAL A 213 10.10 7.08 20.74
C VAL A 213 10.75 7.84 21.90
N SER A 214 10.74 9.17 21.88
CA SER A 214 11.36 10.00 22.94
C SER A 214 10.51 10.16 24.20
N SER A 215 9.19 9.90 24.13
CA SER A 215 8.24 10.15 25.23
C SER A 215 8.08 8.99 26.23
N GLY A 216 8.86 7.91 26.09
CA GLY A 216 8.82 6.76 27.01
C GLY A 216 7.42 6.15 27.14
N PHE A 217 6.93 5.99 28.37
CA PHE A 217 5.63 5.36 28.65
C PHE A 217 4.45 6.06 27.96
N ILE A 218 4.43 7.40 27.93
CA ILE A 218 3.36 8.17 27.28
C ILE A 218 3.39 7.92 25.76
N GLY A 219 4.59 7.79 25.18
CA GLY A 219 4.76 7.44 23.77
C GLY A 219 4.15 6.08 23.43
N VAL A 220 4.39 5.06 24.26
CA VAL A 220 3.79 3.73 24.10
C VAL A 220 2.26 3.79 24.15
N TRP A 221 1.69 4.58 25.07
CA TRP A 221 0.25 4.77 25.15
C TRP A 221 -0.32 5.44 23.89
N ILE A 222 0.29 6.53 23.43
CA ILE A 222 -0.12 7.27 22.22
C ILE A 222 -0.04 6.36 21.00
N TYR A 223 1.04 5.60 20.87
CA TYR A 223 1.21 4.62 19.80
C TYR A 223 0.07 3.60 19.78
N ASN A 224 -0.23 2.97 20.91
CA ASN A 224 -1.31 1.98 21.00
C ASN A 224 -2.68 2.60 20.71
N PHE A 225 -2.93 3.82 21.19
CA PHE A 225 -4.16 4.56 20.92
C PHE A 225 -4.33 4.85 19.42
N LEU A 226 -3.30 5.41 18.77
CA LEU A 226 -3.30 5.72 17.34
C LEU A 226 -3.42 4.45 16.50
N ASN A 227 -2.66 3.42 16.83
CA ASN A 227 -2.70 2.15 16.12
C ASN A 227 -4.12 1.58 16.10
N ARG A 228 -4.84 1.66 17.23
CA ARG A 228 -6.20 1.10 17.36
C ARG A 228 -7.29 1.91 16.67
N ILE A 229 -7.19 3.25 16.66
CA ILE A 229 -8.17 4.11 15.99
C ILE A 229 -8.00 4.12 14.46
N LEU A 230 -6.79 3.83 13.95
CA LEU A 230 -6.47 3.80 12.53
C LEU A 230 -6.68 2.42 11.88
N ILE A 231 -7.05 1.39 12.64
CA ILE A 231 -7.38 0.05 12.09
C ILE A 231 -8.48 0.14 11.02
N PRO A 232 -9.63 0.81 11.25
CA PRO A 232 -10.74 0.81 10.29
C PRO A 232 -10.41 1.50 8.96
N THR A 233 -9.40 2.37 8.94
CA THR A 233 -8.96 3.09 7.74
C THR A 233 -7.76 2.42 7.05
N GLY A 234 -7.17 1.39 7.66
CA GLY A 234 -5.92 0.78 7.19
C GLY A 234 -4.67 1.65 7.43
N LEU A 235 -4.82 2.92 7.84
CA LEU A 235 -3.71 3.85 8.03
C LEU A 235 -2.79 3.50 9.20
N HIS A 236 -3.17 2.52 10.02
CA HIS A 236 -2.35 2.04 11.12
C HIS A 236 -0.98 1.51 10.65
N HIS A 237 -0.90 0.96 9.42
CA HIS A 237 0.34 0.57 8.76
C HIS A 237 1.35 1.73 8.63
N LEU A 238 0.90 2.97 8.45
CA LEU A 238 1.78 4.16 8.41
C LEU A 238 2.43 4.45 9.77
N VAL A 239 1.76 4.12 10.87
CA VAL A 239 2.24 4.43 12.22
C VAL A 239 3.35 3.48 12.63
N TYR A 240 3.24 2.19 12.30
CA TYR A 240 4.19 1.18 12.76
C TYR A 240 5.24 0.75 11.74
N ASN A 241 4.96 0.73 10.43
CA ASN A 241 5.96 0.32 9.40
C ASN A 241 7.20 1.20 9.40
N SER A 242 7.08 2.42 9.92
CA SER A 242 8.13 3.42 9.98
C SER A 242 8.82 3.52 11.35
N ILE A 243 8.46 2.65 12.33
CA ILE A 243 9.19 2.52 13.60
C ILE A 243 10.14 1.31 13.50
N PRO A 244 11.47 1.51 13.41
CA PRO A 244 12.44 0.45 13.16
C PRO A 244 12.45 -0.68 14.20
N ILE A 245 11.97 -0.42 15.42
CA ILE A 245 11.93 -1.40 16.51
C ILE A 245 10.98 -2.56 16.21
N TRP A 246 9.88 -2.33 15.48
CA TRP A 246 8.88 -3.38 15.23
C TRP A 246 9.15 -4.20 13.96
N SER A 247 9.79 -3.61 12.94
CA SER A 247 10.32 -4.39 11.81
C SER A 247 11.45 -5.33 12.23
N SER A 248 12.13 -5.04 13.35
CA SER A 248 13.22 -5.86 13.90
C SER A 248 12.78 -6.88 14.94
N CYS A 249 11.64 -6.68 15.63
CA CYS A 249 11.12 -7.62 16.63
C CYS A 249 10.12 -8.65 16.05
N CYS A 250 9.54 -8.38 14.88
CA CYS A 250 8.69 -9.32 14.14
C CYS A 250 9.40 -9.92 12.90
N CYS A 251 10.70 -9.66 12.72
CA CYS A 251 11.56 -10.47 11.86
C CYS A 251 12.30 -11.49 12.72
#